data_AF-A0A7G1G3Q5-F1
#
_entry.id   AF-A0A7G1G3Q5-F1
#
_cell.length_a   1.000
_cell.length_b   1.000
_cell.length_c   1.000
_cell.angle_alpha   90.00
_cell.angle_beta   90.00
_cell.angle_gamma   90.00
#
_symmetry.space_group_name_H-M   'P 1'
#
loop_
_entity.id
_entity.type
_entity.pdbx_description
1 polymer ?
#
loop_
_entity_poly.entity_id
_entity_poly.type
_entity_poly.pdbx_seq_one_letter_code
_entity_poly.pdbx_strand_id
1 'polypeptide(L)'
;MLELDINIDIYSGSFQKLVELIKEKKISVRNIPVSKIADLFNEYIQKNKKNLKNVGEFMRLASYLTFLKSKELLPRSSKDNELRKHKDFLYNVIEDYELLKKTSNIIKNDFGTPRTKYIKIKNINTPNKENFSKQLELFFSEYISIQEKLEIIREVYTVEKAMEKLSTFDKISIYNLYEISEYNKLKFIVYFLGALTLVRNNIYKFESDTFIKAGEKIETTND
;
A
#
# COMPACT_ATOMS: atom_id res chain seq x y z
N MET A 1 -8.02 21.95 -0.85
CA MET A 1 -6.78 21.34 -1.41
C MET A 1 -6.81 19.88 -1.02
N LEU A 2 -6.95 18.97 -1.98
CA LEU A 2 -6.74 17.54 -1.72
C LEU A 2 -5.23 17.29 -1.72
N GLU A 3 -4.68 16.88 -0.57
CA GLU A 3 -3.32 16.37 -0.49
C GLU A 3 -3.27 15.03 -1.23
N LEU A 4 -2.67 15.03 -2.42
CA LEU A 4 -2.35 13.80 -3.12
C LEU A 4 -1.15 13.15 -2.42
N ASP A 5 -1.44 12.31 -1.43
CA ASP A 5 -0.45 11.51 -0.72
C ASP A 5 -0.16 10.25 -1.55
N ILE A 6 0.91 10.30 -2.33
CA ILE A 6 1.35 9.16 -3.14
C ILE A 6 2.08 8.20 -2.18
N ASN A 7 1.32 7.28 -1.59
CA ASN A 7 1.86 6.29 -0.68
C ASN A 7 2.54 5.17 -1.49
N ILE A 8 3.86 5.20 -1.54
CA ILE A 8 4.66 4.06 -2.02
C ILE A 8 4.74 3.11 -0.83
N ASP A 9 3.83 2.13 -0.78
CA ASP A 9 3.52 1.21 0.32
C ASP A 9 4.69 0.33 0.83
N ILE A 10 5.94 0.65 0.52
CA ILE A 10 7.13 -0.12 0.92
C ILE A 10 8.27 0.73 1.50
N TYR A 11 8.24 2.07 1.41
CA TYR A 11 9.38 2.94 1.78
C TYR A 11 9.04 4.35 2.31
N SER A 12 7.79 4.68 2.59
CA SER A 12 7.36 6.08 2.74
C SER A 12 7.85 6.83 3.99
N GLY A 13 8.41 6.15 5.01
CA GLY A 13 8.91 6.81 6.22
C GLY A 13 10.44 6.89 6.34
N SER A 14 11.09 5.74 6.51
CA SER A 14 12.51 5.64 6.86
C SER A 14 13.45 6.12 5.76
N PHE A 15 13.14 5.74 4.52
CA PHE A 15 13.94 6.10 3.36
C PHE A 15 13.82 7.58 3.01
N GLN A 16 12.60 8.14 3.03
CA GLN A 16 12.40 9.58 2.87
C GLN A 16 13.22 10.38 3.88
N LYS A 17 13.21 9.97 5.15
CA LYS A 17 14.00 10.62 6.19
C LYS A 17 15.51 10.51 5.93
N LEU A 18 15.99 9.35 5.47
CA LEU A 18 17.39 9.18 5.07
C LEU A 18 17.79 10.20 4.01
N VAL A 19 16.99 10.32 2.94
CA VAL A 19 17.26 11.28 1.85
C VAL A 19 17.24 12.72 2.36
N GLU A 20 16.31 13.08 3.24
CA GLU A 20 16.25 14.40 3.87
C GLU A 20 17.54 14.73 4.64
N LEU A 21 18.02 13.81 5.49
CA LEU A 21 19.27 13.96 6.25
C LEU A 21 20.51 14.11 5.35
N ILE A 22 20.53 13.39 4.22
CA ILE A 22 21.61 13.49 3.24
C ILE A 22 21.58 14.87 2.56
N LYS A 23 20.40 15.32 2.17
CA LYS A 23 20.21 16.60 1.47
C LYS A 23 20.65 17.81 2.30
N GLU A 24 20.50 17.75 3.63
CA GLU A 24 21.01 18.78 4.55
C GLU A 24 22.52 19.01 4.41
N LYS A 25 23.30 18.01 3.96
CA LYS A 25 24.75 18.14 3.74
C LYS A 25 25.12 18.93 2.48
N LYS A 26 24.17 19.22 1.58
CA LYS A 26 24.37 20.00 0.34
C LYS A 26 25.51 19.49 -0.56
N ILE A 27 25.76 18.19 -0.54
CA ILE A 27 26.76 17.51 -1.38
C ILE A 27 26.10 16.34 -2.10
N SER A 28 26.61 15.97 -3.28
CA SER A 28 26.12 14.80 -4.01
C SER A 28 26.26 13.53 -3.17
N VAL A 29 25.23 12.67 -3.18
CA VAL A 29 25.21 11.42 -2.43
C VAL A 29 26.40 10.50 -2.77
N ARG A 30 26.85 10.51 -4.03
CA ARG A 30 28.00 9.71 -4.50
C ARG A 30 29.32 10.17 -3.88
N ASN A 31 29.39 11.41 -3.39
CA ASN A 31 30.55 11.94 -2.70
C ASN A 31 30.52 11.65 -1.19
N ILE A 32 29.46 11.00 -0.69
CA ILE A 32 29.31 10.64 0.71
C ILE A 32 29.66 9.15 0.90
N PRO A 33 30.68 8.83 1.73
CA PRO A 33 30.94 7.45 2.13
C PRO A 33 29.70 6.83 2.78
N VAL A 34 29.39 5.56 2.48
CA VAL A 34 28.19 4.91 3.02
C VAL A 34 28.27 4.77 4.55
N SER A 35 29.47 4.64 5.10
CA SER A 35 29.75 4.72 6.52
C SER A 35 29.23 6.01 7.17
N LYS A 36 29.42 7.17 6.52
CA LYS A 36 28.86 8.45 7.01
C LYS A 36 27.35 8.50 6.88
N ILE A 37 26.79 7.94 5.81
CA ILE A 37 25.33 7.83 5.63
C ILE A 37 24.72 7.00 6.76
N ALA A 38 25.34 5.87 7.09
CA ALA A 38 24.94 5.00 8.18
C ALA A 38 24.99 5.71 9.54
N ASP A 39 26.02 6.51 9.79
CA ASP A 39 26.14 7.28 11.03
C ASP A 39 25.05 8.34 11.19
N LEU A 40 24.77 9.10 10.13
CA LEU A 40 23.70 10.10 10.13
C LEU A 40 22.34 9.46 10.44
N PHE A 41 22.08 8.31 9.83
CA PHE A 41 20.81 7.60 10.02
C PHE A 41 20.68 7.00 11.43
N ASN A 42 21.76 6.40 11.94
CA ASN A 42 21.79 5.84 13.29
C ASN A 42 21.64 6.94 14.36
N GLU A 43 22.28 8.09 14.18
CA GLU A 43 22.13 9.24 15.09
C GLU A 43 20.68 9.72 15.13
N TYR A 44 20.03 9.81 13.97
CA TYR A 44 18.61 10.17 13.89
C TYR A 44 17.72 9.18 14.65
N ILE A 45 17.94 7.88 14.47
CA ILE A 45 17.17 6.84 15.18
C ILE A 45 17.37 6.93 16.68
N GLN A 46 18.62 7.10 17.16
CA GLN A 46 18.90 7.21 18.59
C GLN A 46 18.19 8.39 19.24
N LYS A 47 18.19 9.55 18.58
CA LYS A 47 17.50 10.77 19.05
C LYS A 47 15.99 10.63 19.06
N ASN A 48 15.41 9.85 18.14
CA ASN A 48 13.96 9.78 17.92
C ASN A 48 13.33 8.45 18.31
N LYS A 49 14.07 7.54 18.95
CA LYS A 49 13.68 6.12 19.19
C LYS A 49 12.26 5.92 19.76
N LYS A 50 11.80 6.84 20.62
CA LYS A 50 10.47 6.78 21.26
C LYS A 50 9.31 7.27 20.37
N ASN A 51 9.61 8.01 19.31
CA ASN A 51 8.62 8.71 18.47
C ASN A 51 8.50 8.12 17.05
N LEU A 52 9.23 7.05 16.75
CA LEU A 52 9.19 6.40 15.44
C LEU A 52 7.88 5.61 15.31
N LYS A 53 6.98 6.06 14.42
CA LYS A 53 5.69 5.38 14.16
C LYS A 53 5.86 3.96 13.61
N ASN A 54 6.91 3.69 12.84
CA ASN A 54 7.17 2.38 12.23
C ASN A 54 8.62 1.93 12.47
N VAL A 55 8.93 1.54 13.71
CA VAL A 55 10.29 1.18 14.15
C VAL A 55 10.91 0.07 13.29
N GLY A 56 10.11 -0.92 12.84
CA GLY A 56 10.59 -2.06 12.08
C GLY A 56 11.29 -1.67 10.77
N GLU A 57 10.70 -0.75 10.00
CA GLU A 57 11.30 -0.26 8.76
C GLU A 57 12.60 0.51 8.99
N PHE A 58 12.64 1.36 10.01
CA PHE A 58 13.86 2.09 10.39
C PHE A 58 14.97 1.11 10.80
N MET A 59 14.65 0.09 11.59
CA MET A 59 15.62 -0.93 12.00
C MET A 59 16.12 -1.77 10.80
N ARG A 60 15.25 -2.08 9.82
CA ARG A 60 15.65 -2.78 8.58
C ARG A 60 16.68 -1.96 7.80
N LEU A 61 16.38 -0.68 7.55
CA LEU A 61 17.28 0.21 6.82
C LEU A 61 18.57 0.47 7.59
N ALA A 62 18.50 0.66 8.92
CA ALA A 62 19.67 0.85 9.78
C ALA A 62 20.57 -0.39 9.81
N SER A 63 19.98 -1.59 9.84
CA SER A 63 20.73 -2.85 9.79
C SER A 63 21.47 -2.99 8.46
N TYR A 64 20.80 -2.67 7.35
CA TYR A 64 21.43 -2.67 6.03
C TYR A 64 22.58 -1.65 5.92
N LEU A 65 22.36 -0.41 6.36
CA LEU A 65 23.40 0.63 6.37
C LEU A 65 24.57 0.26 7.29
N THR A 66 24.29 -0.37 8.43
CA THR A 66 25.33 -0.85 9.37
C THR A 66 26.15 -1.98 8.75
N PHE A 67 25.51 -2.90 8.03
CA PHE A 67 26.21 -3.93 7.24
C PHE A 67 27.14 -3.30 6.20
N LEU A 68 26.66 -2.32 5.44
CA LEU A 68 27.49 -1.62 4.45
C LEU A 68 28.64 -0.85 5.09
N LYS A 69 28.39 -0.18 6.23
CA LYS A 69 29.44 0.48 7.01
C LYS A 69 30.51 -0.51 7.46
N SER A 70 30.10 -1.64 8.05
CA SER A 70 31.02 -2.68 8.52
C SER A 70 31.90 -3.20 7.40
N LYS A 71 31.34 -3.43 6.20
CA LYS A 71 32.10 -3.86 5.02
C LYS A 71 33.02 -2.77 4.48
N GLU A 72 32.55 -1.52 4.41
CA GLU A 72 33.32 -0.39 3.86
C GLU A 72 34.58 -0.08 4.68
N LEU A 73 34.52 -0.26 6.00
CA LEU A 73 35.63 0.00 6.92
C LEU A 73 36.72 -1.09 6.91
N LEU A 74 36.53 -2.20 6.20
CA LEU A 74 37.54 -3.27 6.13
C LEU A 74 38.75 -2.88 5.24
N PRO A 75 39.98 -3.33 5.57
CA PRO A 75 41.21 -2.95 4.84
C PRO A 75 41.23 -3.33 3.34
N ARG A 76 40.36 -4.24 2.91
CA ARG A 76 40.26 -4.72 1.51
C ARG A 76 38.94 -4.36 0.84
N SER A 77 38.18 -3.42 1.40
CA SER A 77 36.85 -3.05 0.91
C SER A 77 36.84 -2.52 -0.52
N SER A 78 37.91 -1.86 -0.98
CA SER A 78 38.04 -1.35 -2.35
C SER A 78 38.02 -2.42 -3.44
N LYS A 79 38.34 -3.67 -3.09
CA LYS A 79 38.33 -4.82 -4.02
C LYS A 79 37.05 -5.67 -3.90
N ASP A 80 36.17 -5.37 -2.96
CA ASP A 80 34.91 -6.10 -2.78
C ASP A 80 33.89 -5.65 -3.85
N ASN A 81 33.72 -6.47 -4.89
CA ASN A 81 32.76 -6.23 -5.96
C ASN A 81 31.31 -6.21 -5.45
N GLU A 82 30.98 -7.02 -4.45
CA GLU A 82 29.62 -7.06 -3.89
C GLU A 82 29.34 -5.78 -3.11
N LEU A 83 30.29 -5.32 -2.31
CA LEU A 83 30.18 -4.02 -1.64
C LEU A 83 29.96 -2.89 -2.66
N ARG A 84 30.72 -2.87 -3.76
CA ARG A 84 30.56 -1.84 -4.81
C ARG A 84 29.15 -1.85 -5.39
N LYS A 85 28.63 -3.03 -5.76
CA LYS A 85 27.25 -3.17 -6.27
C LYS A 85 26.21 -2.65 -5.28
N HIS A 86 26.34 -3.00 -3.99
CA HIS A 86 25.40 -2.54 -2.96
C HIS A 86 25.47 -1.02 -2.74
N LYS A 87 26.67 -0.43 -2.81
CA LYS A 87 26.85 1.03 -2.76
C LYS A 87 26.18 1.71 -3.94
N ASP A 88 26.47 1.23 -5.16
CA ASP A 88 25.91 1.79 -6.39
C ASP A 88 24.38 1.70 -6.40
N PHE A 89 23.84 0.56 -5.95
CA PHE A 89 22.40 0.39 -5.78
C PHE A 89 21.82 1.43 -4.80
N LEU A 90 22.43 1.60 -3.62
CA LEU A 90 21.97 2.57 -2.63
C LEU A 90 21.99 4.01 -3.20
N TYR A 91 23.05 4.38 -3.91
CA TYR A 91 23.16 5.70 -4.53
C TYR A 91 22.09 5.93 -5.60
N ASN A 92 21.88 4.95 -6.48
CA ASN A 92 20.86 5.05 -7.53
C ASN A 92 19.45 5.22 -6.92
N VAL A 93 19.09 4.41 -5.92
CA VAL A 93 17.77 4.51 -5.27
C VAL A 93 17.57 5.88 -4.60
N ILE A 94 18.62 6.47 -4.01
CA ILE A 94 18.54 7.82 -3.43
C ILE A 94 18.33 8.88 -4.53
N GLU A 95 19.09 8.82 -5.62
CA GLU A 95 18.97 9.73 -6.76
C GLU A 95 17.60 9.63 -7.44
N ASP A 96 17.12 8.39 -7.66
CA ASP A 96 15.81 8.11 -8.26
C ASP A 96 14.69 8.69 -7.40
N TYR A 97 14.77 8.51 -6.08
CA TYR A 97 13.78 9.08 -5.17
C TYR A 97 13.77 10.62 -5.21
N GLU A 98 14.94 11.26 -5.24
CA GLU A 98 15.01 12.73 -5.37
C GLU A 98 14.40 13.22 -6.68
N LEU A 99 14.69 12.53 -7.79
CA LEU A 99 14.12 12.82 -9.10
C LEU A 99 12.59 12.66 -9.09
N LEU A 100 12.09 11.55 -8.55
CA LEU A 100 10.66 11.28 -8.43
C LEU A 100 9.97 12.34 -7.56
N LYS A 101 10.57 12.72 -6.43
CA LYS A 101 10.01 13.76 -5.55
C LYS A 101 9.97 15.12 -6.23
N LYS A 102 11.02 15.49 -6.96
CA LYS A 102 11.08 16.74 -7.74
C LYS A 102 10.01 16.76 -8.83
N THR A 103 9.93 15.69 -9.62
CA THR A 103 8.94 15.54 -10.70
C THR A 103 7.52 15.56 -10.14
N SER A 104 7.28 14.86 -9.03
CA SER A 104 5.99 14.88 -8.32
C SER A 104 5.59 16.29 -7.90
N ASN A 105 6.53 17.09 -7.37
CA ASN A 105 6.25 18.49 -7.02
C ASN A 105 5.94 19.36 -8.25
N ILE A 106 6.65 19.17 -9.36
CA ILE A 106 6.36 19.88 -10.62
C ILE A 106 4.96 19.53 -11.10
N ILE A 107 4.64 18.23 -11.18
CA ILE A 107 3.32 17.75 -11.57
C ILE A 107 2.26 18.35 -10.64
N LYS A 108 2.44 18.29 -9.31
CA LYS A 108 1.49 18.83 -8.34
C LYS A 108 1.23 20.33 -8.53
N ASN A 109 2.25 21.11 -8.88
CA ASN A 109 2.11 22.53 -9.16
C ASN A 109 1.43 22.80 -10.51
N ASP A 110 1.63 21.91 -11.49
CA ASP A 110 1.01 21.99 -12.81
C ASP A 110 -0.41 21.41 -12.82
N PHE A 111 -0.73 20.48 -11.91
CA PHE A 111 -2.01 19.79 -11.80
C PHE A 111 -3.09 20.75 -11.27
N GLY A 112 -4.12 21.00 -12.08
CA GLY A 112 -5.25 21.84 -11.68
C GLY A 112 -5.09 23.34 -11.96
N THR A 113 -3.99 23.78 -12.57
CA THR A 113 -3.95 25.10 -13.23
C THR A 113 -4.45 24.93 -14.67
N PRO A 114 -5.62 25.49 -15.05
CA PRO A 114 -6.06 25.44 -16.44
C PRO A 114 -5.11 26.29 -17.30
N ARG A 115 -4.10 25.65 -17.90
CA ARG A 115 -3.15 26.31 -18.82
C ARG A 115 -3.76 26.64 -20.18
N THR A 116 -4.95 26.12 -20.47
CA THR A 116 -5.71 26.44 -21.68
C THR A 116 -6.69 27.57 -21.39
N LYS A 117 -6.61 28.69 -22.13
CA LYS A 117 -7.77 29.58 -22.30
C LYS A 117 -8.97 28.71 -22.63
N TYR A 118 -10.09 28.89 -21.94
CA TYR A 118 -11.34 28.25 -22.31
C TYR A 118 -11.58 28.48 -23.81
N ILE A 119 -11.41 27.43 -24.61
CA ILE A 119 -11.82 27.50 -26.00
C ILE A 119 -13.35 27.46 -25.91
N LYS A 120 -14.02 28.57 -26.28
CA LYS A 120 -15.45 28.55 -26.54
C LYS A 120 -15.66 27.59 -27.70
N ILE A 121 -15.93 26.33 -27.40
CA ILE A 121 -16.47 25.39 -28.38
C ILE A 121 -17.83 25.98 -28.73
N LYS A 122 -17.99 26.42 -29.98
CA LYS A 122 -19.31 26.77 -30.51
C LYS A 122 -20.14 25.51 -30.31
N ASN A 123 -21.21 25.60 -29.53
CA ASN A 123 -22.04 24.44 -29.24
C ASN A 123 -22.73 24.03 -30.55
N ILE A 124 -22.11 23.13 -31.33
CA ILE A 124 -22.73 22.50 -32.51
C ILE A 124 -23.65 21.34 -32.05
N ASN A 125 -23.98 21.28 -30.76
CA ASN A 125 -25.05 20.42 -30.24
C ASN A 125 -26.41 21.04 -30.56
N THR A 126 -26.71 21.22 -31.83
CA THR A 126 -28.05 20.81 -32.28
C THR A 126 -27.97 19.29 -32.37
N PRO A 127 -28.65 18.52 -31.50
CA PRO A 127 -28.69 17.08 -31.66
C PRO A 127 -29.15 16.79 -33.09
N ASN A 128 -28.30 16.13 -33.87
CA ASN A 128 -28.74 15.64 -35.17
C ASN A 128 -29.85 14.63 -34.85
N LYS A 129 -31.10 14.95 -35.23
CA LYS A 129 -32.29 14.14 -34.93
C LYS A 129 -32.10 12.67 -35.35
N GLU A 130 -31.26 12.42 -36.35
CA GLU A 130 -31.01 11.09 -36.89
C GLU A 130 -30.17 10.19 -35.96
N ASN A 131 -29.37 10.75 -35.04
CA ASN A 131 -28.40 9.97 -34.24
C ASN A 131 -28.50 10.20 -32.72
N PHE A 132 -29.57 10.81 -32.23
CA PHE A 132 -29.74 11.11 -30.80
C PHE A 132 -29.71 9.86 -29.91
N SER A 133 -30.33 8.76 -30.37
CA SER A 133 -30.32 7.47 -29.67
C SER A 133 -28.90 6.91 -29.48
N LYS A 134 -28.10 6.90 -30.56
CA LYS A 134 -26.72 6.43 -30.54
C LYS A 134 -25.80 7.29 -29.68
N GLN A 135 -26.03 8.61 -29.65
CA GLN A 135 -25.32 9.53 -28.77
C GLN A 135 -25.65 9.28 -27.30
N LEU A 136 -26.91 9.01 -26.99
CA LEU A 136 -27.34 8.64 -25.63
C LEU A 136 -26.71 7.33 -25.17
N GLU A 137 -26.69 6.32 -26.05
CA GLU A 137 -26.10 5.01 -25.78
C GLU A 137 -24.59 5.11 -25.50
N LEU A 138 -23.85 5.88 -26.29
CA LEU A 138 -22.42 6.14 -26.06
C LEU A 138 -22.18 6.89 -24.74
N PHE A 139 -23.01 7.88 -24.42
CA PHE A 139 -22.91 8.61 -23.15
C PHE A 139 -23.17 7.70 -21.94
N PHE A 140 -24.23 6.90 -21.98
CA PHE A 140 -24.57 6.00 -20.87
C PHE A 140 -23.56 4.87 -20.70
N SER A 141 -23.05 4.29 -21.79
CA SER A 141 -22.01 3.26 -21.72
C SER A 141 -20.70 3.79 -21.12
N GLU A 142 -20.31 5.02 -21.46
CA GLU A 142 -19.14 5.68 -20.86
C GLU A 142 -19.39 6.00 -19.37
N TYR A 143 -20.58 6.51 -19.03
CA TYR A 143 -20.96 6.79 -17.64
C TYR A 143 -20.99 5.53 -16.77
N ILE A 144 -21.59 4.45 -17.24
CA ILE A 144 -21.65 3.16 -16.53
C ILE A 144 -20.25 2.59 -16.34
N SER A 145 -19.40 2.61 -17.37
CA SER A 145 -18.01 2.14 -17.27
C SER A 145 -17.20 2.91 -16.22
N ILE A 146 -17.43 4.21 -16.07
CA ILE A 146 -16.80 5.03 -15.04
C ILE A 146 -17.32 4.63 -13.64
N GLN A 147 -18.63 4.38 -13.50
CA GLN A 147 -19.22 3.94 -12.22
C GLN A 147 -18.74 2.55 -11.81
N GLU A 148 -18.74 1.55 -12.70
CA GLU A 148 -18.21 0.21 -12.42
C GLU A 148 -16.76 0.27 -11.94
N LYS A 149 -15.93 1.08 -12.60
CA LYS A 149 -14.52 1.24 -12.22
C LYS A 149 -14.35 1.89 -10.85
N LEU A 150 -15.30 2.72 -10.41
CA LEU A 150 -15.33 3.32 -9.07
C LEU A 150 -15.91 2.36 -8.01
N GLU A 151 -16.86 1.51 -8.39
CA GLU A 151 -17.43 0.44 -7.57
C GLU A 151 -16.38 -0.64 -7.25
N ILE A 152 -15.58 -1.06 -8.24
CA ILE A 152 -14.45 -2.00 -8.06
C ILE A 152 -13.43 -1.47 -7.03
N ILE A 153 -13.31 -0.15 -6.89
CA ILE A 153 -12.41 0.49 -5.90
C ILE A 153 -13.10 0.67 -4.53
N ARG A 154 -14.44 0.58 -4.45
CA ARG A 154 -15.24 0.90 -3.25
C ARG A 154 -16.18 -0.21 -2.79
N GLU A 155 -15.92 -1.48 -3.09
CA GLU A 155 -16.59 -2.54 -2.33
C GLU A 155 -16.09 -2.50 -0.88
N VAL A 156 -16.82 -1.76 -0.03
CA VAL A 156 -16.56 -1.71 1.41
C VAL A 156 -17.08 -3.01 2.01
N TYR A 157 -16.16 -3.94 2.23
CA TYR A 157 -16.40 -5.15 2.99
C TYR A 157 -16.47 -4.79 4.47
N THR A 158 -17.68 -4.74 5.03
CA THR A 158 -17.87 -4.50 6.46
C THR A 158 -18.01 -5.82 7.22
N VAL A 159 -17.60 -5.81 8.49
CA VAL A 159 -17.65 -6.99 9.37
C VAL A 159 -19.10 -7.42 9.59
N GLU A 160 -20.04 -6.49 9.62
CA GLU A 160 -21.47 -6.75 9.82
C GLU A 160 -22.05 -7.57 8.66
N LYS A 161 -21.75 -7.19 7.41
CA LYS A 161 -22.17 -7.95 6.22
C LYS A 161 -21.55 -9.34 6.20
N ALA A 162 -20.29 -9.46 6.63
CA ALA A 162 -19.65 -10.76 6.77
C ALA A 162 -20.35 -11.63 7.82
N MET A 163 -20.72 -11.09 8.98
CA MET A 163 -21.45 -11.82 10.02
C MET A 163 -22.83 -12.31 9.53
N GLU A 164 -23.56 -11.47 8.78
CA GLU A 164 -24.86 -11.84 8.19
C GLU A 164 -24.70 -13.04 7.25
N LYS A 165 -23.74 -12.96 6.33
CA LYS A 165 -23.46 -14.05 5.37
C LYS A 165 -22.94 -15.31 6.06
N LEU A 166 -22.11 -15.19 7.09
CA LEU A 166 -21.59 -16.35 7.82
C LEU A 166 -22.67 -17.02 8.68
N SER A 167 -23.68 -16.28 9.15
CA SER A 167 -24.74 -16.83 10.00
C SER A 167 -25.65 -17.85 9.30
N THR A 168 -25.63 -17.89 7.96
CA THR A 168 -26.42 -18.84 7.15
C THR A 168 -25.81 -20.23 7.09
N PHE A 169 -24.54 -20.39 7.45
CA PHE A 169 -23.87 -21.67 7.46
C PHE A 169 -23.94 -22.29 8.87
N ASP A 170 -23.92 -23.62 8.95
CA ASP A 170 -23.84 -24.32 10.24
C ASP A 170 -22.39 -24.68 10.60
N LYS A 171 -21.55 -24.89 9.57
CA LYS A 171 -20.13 -25.20 9.69
C LYS A 171 -19.31 -24.56 8.57
N ILE A 172 -18.22 -23.86 8.90
CA ILE A 172 -17.31 -23.22 7.94
C ILE A 172 -15.86 -23.46 8.35
N SER A 173 -15.06 -24.10 7.50
CA SER A 173 -13.61 -24.20 7.68
C SER A 173 -12.90 -22.92 7.27
N ILE A 174 -11.65 -22.73 7.72
CA ILE A 174 -10.81 -21.59 7.28
C ILE A 174 -10.59 -21.65 5.76
N TYR A 175 -10.45 -22.84 5.17
CA TYR A 175 -10.34 -23.01 3.72
C TYR A 175 -11.60 -22.50 2.99
N ASN A 176 -12.79 -22.90 3.44
CA ASN A 176 -14.05 -22.44 2.84
C ASN A 176 -14.20 -20.92 3.00
N LEU A 177 -13.75 -20.35 4.12
CA LEU A 177 -13.72 -18.91 4.34
C LEU A 177 -12.86 -18.18 3.30
N TYR A 178 -11.73 -18.79 2.90
CA TYR A 178 -10.86 -18.27 1.84
C TYR A 178 -11.50 -18.37 0.44
N GLU A 179 -12.23 -19.45 0.17
CA GLU A 179 -12.98 -19.63 -1.08
C GLU A 179 -14.12 -18.60 -1.22
N ILE A 180 -14.93 -18.41 -0.16
CA ILE A 180 -16.03 -17.42 -0.13
C ILE A 180 -15.51 -15.98 -0.23
N SER A 181 -14.22 -15.78 0.08
CA SER A 181 -13.52 -14.51 -0.06
C SER A 181 -12.92 -14.26 -1.44
N GLU A 182 -13.17 -15.15 -2.41
CA GLU A 182 -12.66 -15.07 -3.79
C GLU A 182 -11.13 -14.91 -3.85
N TYR A 183 -10.42 -15.56 -2.91
CA TYR A 183 -8.97 -15.49 -2.81
C TYR A 183 -8.42 -14.06 -2.57
N ASN A 184 -9.28 -13.09 -2.25
CA ASN A 184 -8.91 -11.71 -1.99
C ASN A 184 -8.55 -11.51 -0.52
N LYS A 185 -7.32 -11.09 -0.25
CA LYS A 185 -6.78 -10.92 1.10
C LYS A 185 -7.63 -9.99 1.98
N LEU A 186 -8.15 -8.88 1.45
CA LEU A 186 -8.96 -7.94 2.22
C LEU A 186 -10.34 -8.54 2.54
N LYS A 187 -10.99 -9.17 1.55
CA LYS A 187 -12.27 -9.89 1.78
C LYS A 187 -12.09 -10.97 2.83
N PHE A 188 -11.01 -11.75 2.74
CA PHE A 188 -10.69 -12.81 3.71
C PHE A 188 -10.56 -12.27 5.13
N ILE A 189 -9.81 -11.18 5.31
CA ILE A 189 -9.63 -10.55 6.64
C ILE A 189 -10.98 -10.13 7.22
N VAL A 190 -11.88 -9.56 6.42
CA VAL A 190 -13.21 -9.12 6.89
C VAL A 190 -14.08 -10.33 7.26
N TYR A 191 -14.11 -11.38 6.43
CA TYR A 191 -14.82 -12.61 6.75
C TYR A 191 -14.25 -13.31 7.99
N PHE A 192 -12.93 -13.31 8.16
CA PHE A 192 -12.26 -13.87 9.32
C PHE A 192 -12.58 -13.09 10.60
N LEU A 193 -12.56 -11.76 10.54
CA LEU A 193 -13.00 -10.91 11.64
C LEU A 193 -14.49 -11.12 11.97
N GLY A 194 -15.35 -11.30 10.97
CA GLY A 194 -16.76 -11.66 11.15
C GLY A 194 -16.92 -12.99 11.88
N ALA A 195 -16.19 -14.03 11.46
CA ALA A 195 -16.20 -15.35 12.09
C ALA A 195 -15.71 -15.28 13.56
N LEU A 196 -14.61 -14.57 13.82
CA LEU A 196 -14.11 -14.34 15.19
C LEU A 196 -15.10 -13.56 16.05
N THR A 197 -15.83 -12.61 15.46
CA THR A 197 -16.87 -11.85 16.17
C THR A 197 -18.06 -12.74 16.53
N LEU A 198 -18.45 -13.67 15.65
CA LEU A 198 -19.48 -14.68 15.94
C LEU A 198 -19.04 -15.65 17.05
N VAL A 199 -17.76 -16.02 17.09
CA VAL A 199 -17.19 -16.80 18.20
C VAL A 199 -17.21 -16.00 19.50
N ARG A 200 -16.81 -14.72 19.46
CA ARG A 200 -16.86 -13.81 20.62
C ARG A 200 -18.29 -13.67 21.18
N ASN A 201 -19.29 -13.70 20.30
CA ASN A 201 -20.70 -13.61 20.66
C ASN A 201 -21.33 -14.96 21.05
N ASN A 202 -20.53 -16.03 21.18
CA ASN A 202 -20.97 -17.40 21.47
C ASN A 202 -21.98 -17.99 20.46
N ILE A 203 -22.06 -17.44 19.24
CA ILE A 203 -22.90 -17.99 18.16
C ILE A 203 -22.18 -19.15 17.47
N TYR A 204 -20.85 -19.12 17.49
CA TYR A 204 -19.99 -20.15 16.91
C TYR A 204 -18.96 -20.64 17.94
N LYS A 205 -18.49 -21.86 17.76
CA LYS A 205 -17.32 -22.46 18.41
C LYS A 205 -16.27 -22.74 17.35
N PHE A 206 -15.00 -22.66 17.72
CA PHE A 206 -13.89 -22.98 16.82
C PHE A 206 -13.19 -24.26 17.28
N GLU A 207 -13.25 -25.30 16.44
CA GLU A 207 -12.63 -26.60 16.69
C GLU A 207 -11.99 -27.11 15.39
N SER A 208 -10.75 -27.60 15.48
CA SER A 208 -10.05 -28.28 14.38
C SER A 208 -10.17 -27.55 13.03
N ASP A 209 -9.75 -26.28 13.00
CA ASP A 209 -9.76 -25.42 11.81
C ASP A 209 -11.15 -25.05 11.27
N THR A 210 -12.19 -25.24 12.11
CA THR A 210 -13.57 -25.08 11.69
C THR A 210 -14.42 -24.30 12.68
N PHE A 211 -15.19 -23.34 12.17
CA PHE A 211 -16.24 -22.63 12.89
C PHE A 211 -17.54 -23.46 12.83
N ILE A 212 -18.07 -23.85 13.98
CA ILE A 212 -19.30 -24.64 14.15
C ILE A 212 -20.33 -23.81 14.93
N LYS A 213 -21.57 -23.71 14.44
CA LYS A 213 -22.63 -22.94 15.09
C LYS A 213 -23.02 -23.57 16.43
N ALA A 214 -23.06 -22.77 17.48
CA ALA A 214 -23.41 -23.18 18.84
C ALA A 214 -24.93 -23.43 18.95
N GLY A 215 -25.36 -24.59 18.46
CA GLY A 215 -26.78 -24.98 18.44
C GLY A 215 -27.05 -26.40 17.96
N GLU A 216 -26.12 -27.04 17.24
CA GLU A 216 -26.26 -28.44 16.87
C GLU A 216 -25.71 -29.36 17.95
N LYS A 217 -26.58 -30.25 18.45
CA LYS A 217 -26.19 -31.38 19.28
C LYS A 217 -25.16 -32.20 18.51
N ILE A 218 -24.04 -32.46 19.17
CA ILE A 218 -23.09 -33.50 18.78
C ILE A 218 -23.86 -34.83 18.91
N GLU A 219 -24.34 -35.38 17.80
CA GLU A 219 -24.66 -36.82 17.75
C GLU A 219 -23.33 -37.57 17.79
N THR A 220 -22.97 -37.99 19.00
CA THR A 220 -22.05 -39.09 19.23
C THR A 220 -22.65 -40.34 18.59
N THR A 221 -22.11 -40.80 17.46
CA THR A 221 -22.30 -42.17 17.00
C THR A 221 -21.34 -43.06 17.80
N ASN A 222 -21.88 -43.72 18.83
CA ASN A 222 -21.36 -45.01 19.28
C ASN A 222 -21.87 -46.06 18.29
N ASP A 223 -20.95 -46.72 17.59
CA ASP A 223 -20.83 -48.18 17.39
C ASP A 223 -19.92 -48.49 16.19
#